data_AF-A0A3D5CE48-F1
#
_entry.id   AF-A0A3D5CE48-F1
#
_cell.length_a   1.000
_cell.length_b   1.000
_cell.length_c   1.000
_cell.angle_alpha   90.00
_cell.angle_beta   90.00
_cell.angle_gamma   90.00
#
_symmetry.space_group_name_H-M   'P 1'
#
loop_
_entity.id
_entity.type
_entity.pdbx_description
1 polymer ?
#
loop_
_entity_poly.entity_id
_entity_poly.type
_entity_poly.pdbx_seq_one_letter_code
_entity_poly.pdbx_strand_id
1 'polypeptide(L)' 'MRPLTEEELRASFVNAAPDELRVIEVPLSARTTDWYHFDFLAWRDPEFRGRGYLVA' A
#
# COMPACT_ATOMS: atom_id res chain seq x y z
N MET A 1 -0.62 -11.69 -7.49
CA MET A 1 -1.68 -11.27 -6.53
C MET A 1 -3.00 -10.99 -7.25
N ARG A 2 -4.11 -10.79 -6.52
CA ARG A 2 -5.33 -10.20 -7.09
C ARG A 2 -5.24 -8.66 -7.07
N PRO A 3 -5.93 -7.95 -7.97
CA PRO A 3 -6.08 -6.50 -7.87
C PRO A 3 -6.69 -6.10 -6.53
N LEU A 4 -6.10 -5.09 -5.89
CA LEU A 4 -6.57 -4.49 -4.64
C LEU A 4 -6.93 -3.03 -4.88
N THR A 5 -8.02 -2.61 -4.26
CA THR A 5 -8.38 -1.18 -4.16
C THR A 5 -7.50 -0.48 -3.12
N GLU A 6 -7.52 0.85 -3.14
CA GLU A 6 -6.82 1.66 -2.14
C GLU A 6 -7.33 1.38 -0.72
N GLU A 7 -8.63 1.14 -0.57
CA GLU A 7 -9.26 0.79 0.71
C GLU A 7 -8.76 -0.57 1.22
N GLU A 8 -8.68 -1.58 0.34
CA GLU A 8 -8.17 -2.90 0.69
C GLU A 8 -6.67 -2.87 1.04
N LEU A 9 -5.89 -2.03 0.37
CA LEU A 9 -4.48 -1.81 0.72
C LEU A 9 -4.33 -1.21 2.12
N ARG A 10 -5.14 -0.20 2.47
CA ARG A 10 -5.13 0.38 3.83
C ARG A 10 -5.60 -0.64 4.86
N ALA A 11 -6.63 -1.41 4.56
CA ALA A 11 -7.15 -2.45 5.45
C ALA A 11 -6.16 -3.60 5.70
N SER A 12 -5.11 -3.74 4.87
CA SER A 12 -4.05 -4.74 5.07
C SER A 12 -3.18 -4.45 6.31
N PHE A 13 -3.13 -3.21 6.78
CA PHE A 13 -2.38 -2.81 7.99
C PHE A 13 -3.26 -2.94 9.25
N VAL A 14 -3.64 -4.16 9.58
CA VAL A 14 -4.57 -4.46 10.70
C VAL A 14 -4.06 -4.04 12.08
N ASN A 15 -2.76 -3.78 12.22
CA ASN A 15 -2.10 -3.35 13.45
C ASN A 15 -1.90 -1.83 13.55
N ALA A 16 -2.34 -1.07 12.55
CA ALA A 16 -2.24 0.39 12.54
C ALA A 16 -3.51 1.04 13.10
N ALA A 17 -3.33 2.13 13.85
CA ALA A 17 -4.44 2.95 14.31
C ALA A 17 -5.09 3.70 13.11
N PRO A 18 -6.36 4.13 13.23
CA PRO A 18 -7.03 4.87 12.15
C PRO A 18 -6.26 6.10 11.66
N ASP A 19 -5.61 6.84 12.56
CA ASP A 19 -4.81 8.02 12.18
C ASP A 19 -3.52 7.64 11.43
N GLU A 20 -2.92 6.49 11.75
CA GLU A 20 -1.76 5.96 11.03
C GLU A 20 -2.16 5.48 9.62
N LEU A 21 -3.34 4.90 9.47
CA LEU A 21 -3.89 4.50 8.17
C LEU A 21 -4.18 5.70 7.27
N ARG A 22 -4.60 6.84 7.84
CA ARG A 22 -4.91 8.06 7.08
C ARG A 22 -3.70 8.69 6.42
N VAL A 23 -2.52 8.56 7.02
CA VAL A 23 -1.28 9.14 6.50
C VAL A 23 -0.56 8.26 5.48
N ILE A 24 -1.03 7.03 5.25
CA ILE A 24 -0.45 6.17 4.20
C ILE A 24 -0.77 6.78 2.83
N GLU A 25 0.24 7.19 2.07
CA GLU A 25 0.05 7.61 0.69
C GLU A 25 0.21 6.42 -0.26
N VAL A 26 -0.90 5.91 -0.80
CA VAL A 26 -0.87 4.82 -1.79
C VAL A 26 -0.47 5.40 -3.15
N PRO A 27 0.54 4.84 -3.83
CA PRO A 27 1.04 5.40 -5.07
C PRO A 27 0.01 5.23 -6.19
N LEU A 28 -0.11 6.24 -7.05
CA LEU A 28 -0.98 6.17 -8.24
C LEU A 28 -0.67 4.96 -9.14
N SER A 29 0.60 4.52 -9.16
CA SER A 29 1.03 3.34 -9.90
C SER A 29 0.32 2.07 -9.46
N ALA A 30 -0.14 1.96 -8.21
CA ALA A 30 -0.90 0.81 -7.73
C ALA A 30 -2.20 0.59 -8.52
N ARG A 31 -2.78 1.66 -9.09
CA ARG A 31 -4.00 1.58 -9.91
C ARG A 31 -3.75 1.04 -11.31
N THR A 32 -2.51 1.12 -11.78
CA THR A 32 -2.07 0.68 -13.11
C THR A 32 -1.16 -0.54 -13.05
N THR A 33 -0.86 -1.05 -11.87
CA THR A 33 -0.02 -2.23 -11.66
C THR A 33 -0.68 -3.47 -12.24
N ASP A 34 0.08 -4.25 -12.99
CA ASP A 34 -0.34 -5.59 -13.41
C ASP A 34 -0.11 -6.60 -12.28
N TRP A 35 -1.13 -6.75 -11.43
CA TRP A 35 -1.09 -7.57 -10.22
C TRP A 35 -0.78 -9.05 -10.46
N TYR A 36 -1.01 -9.56 -11.67
CA TYR A 36 -0.75 -10.97 -11.99
C TYR A 36 0.74 -11.31 -12.01
N HIS A 37 1.61 -10.31 -12.24
CA HIS A 37 3.06 -10.50 -12.32
C HIS A 37 3.79 -10.14 -11.02
N PHE A 38 3.07 -9.79 -9.95
CA PHE A 38 3.66 -9.47 -8.66
C PHE A 38 3.21 -10.42 -7.56
N ASP A 39 4.18 -10.83 -6.75
CA ASP A 39 3.94 -11.54 -5.48
C ASP A 39 3.58 -10.58 -4.34
N PHE A 40 4.03 -9.33 -4.43
CA PHE A 40 3.74 -8.27 -3.46
C PHE A 40 3.83 -6.89 -4.12
N LEU A 41 3.10 -5.92 -3.55
CA LEU A 41 3.25 -4.50 -3.85
C LEU A 41 4.05 -3.84 -2.73
N ALA A 42 5.12 -3.13 -3.08
CA ALA A 42 5.90 -2.34 -2.14
C ALA A 42 6.10 -0.91 -2.64
N TRP A 43 6.08 0.05 -1.71
CA TRP A 43 6.35 1.46 -2.01
C TRP A 43 6.95 2.19 -0.81
N ARG A 44 7.50 3.38 -1.05
CA ARG A 44 8.04 4.24 0.01
C ARG A 44 7.08 5.37 0.33
N ASP A 45 7.07 5.77 1.59
CA ASP A 45 6.40 6.97 2.05
C ASP A 45 7.11 8.21 1.44
N PRO A 46 6.38 9.10 0.75
CA PRO A 46 6.97 10.29 0.14
C PRO A 46 7.39 11.35 1.17
N GLU A 47 6.74 11.40 2.33
CA GLU A 47 7.07 12.34 3.41
C GLU A 47 8.16 11.77 4.34
N PHE A 48 8.11 10.47 4.62
CA PHE A 48 9.02 9.80 5.54
C PHE A 48 9.94 8.80 4.83
N ARG A 49 11.11 9.28 4.40
CA ARG A 49 12.11 8.44 3.66
C ARG A 49 12.54 7.15 4.37
N GLY A 50 12.39 7.07 5.70
CA GLY A 50 12.69 5.89 6.51
C GLY A 50 11.56 4.86 6.60
N ARG A 51 10.39 5.15 6.01
CA ARG A 51 9.21 4.29 6.03
C ARG A 51 8.94 3.70 4.65
N GLY A 52 8.66 2.41 4.63
CA GLY A 52 8.22 1.68 3.44
C GLY A 52 7.04 0.79 3.80
N TYR A 53 6.21 0.53 2.80
CA TYR A 53 5.01 -0.29 2.90
C TYR A 53 5.17 -1.50 1.98
N LEU A 54 4.67 -2.65 2.42
CA LEU A 54 4.66 -3.90 1.65
C LEU A 54 3.35 -4.64 1.93
N VAL A 55 2.67 -5.08 0.87
CA VAL A 55 1.42 -5.86 0.93
C VAL A 55 1.52 -7.04 -0.03
N ALA A 56 1.09 -8.23 0.39
CA ALA A 56 1.14 -9.49 -0.36
C ALA A 56 -0.20 -10.24 -0.29
#